data_AF-A0A2R8B5T9-F1
#
_entry.id   AF-A0A2R8B5T9-F1
#
_cell.length_a   1.000
_cell.length_b   1.000
_cell.length_c   1.000
_cell.angle_alpha   90.00
_cell.angle_beta   90.00
_cell.angle_gamma   90.00
#
_symmetry.space_group_name_H-M   'P 1'
#
loop_
_entity.id
_entity.type
_entity.pdbx_description
1 polymer ?
#
loop_
_entity_poly.entity_id
_entity_poly.type
_entity_poly.pdbx_seq_one_letter_code
_entity_poly.pdbx_strand_id
1 'polypeptide(L)'
;MKPVVLLIGKLPGIVGHLADELEDLQIRWLGAHDHGEVVRQLESEPKIACVIMGAGLDDNIRGDLIGVIAAIRPDVTIHLKDRASGPTGMAPFVRRVVGAMILNEV
;
A
#
# COMPACT_ATOMS: atom_id res chain seq x y z
N MET A 1 4.82 -10.03 16.27
CA MET A 1 3.79 -9.09 15.77
C MET A 1 3.85 -9.10 14.25
N LYS A 2 2.72 -9.10 13.54
CA LYS A 2 2.70 -9.03 12.07
C LYS A 2 3.15 -7.63 11.61
N PRO A 3 4.05 -7.49 10.61
CA PRO A 3 4.35 -6.21 9.98
C PRO A 3 3.09 -5.57 9.41
N VAL A 4 3.01 -4.24 9.41
CA VAL A 4 1.83 -3.51 8.89
C VAL A 4 2.17 -2.86 7.56
N VAL A 5 1.29 -3.04 6.56
CA VAL A 5 1.44 -2.42 5.23
C VAL A 5 0.17 -1.63 4.91
N LEU A 6 0.33 -0.40 4.45
CA LEU A 6 -0.77 0.45 3.99
C LEU A 6 -0.93 0.35 2.47
N LEU A 7 -2.10 -0.12 2.03
CA LEU A 7 -2.52 -0.20 0.63
C LEU A 7 -3.37 1.01 0.26
N ILE A 8 -2.96 1.73 -0.79
CA ILE A 8 -3.66 2.91 -1.30
C ILE A 8 -4.22 2.64 -2.70
N GLY A 9 -5.52 2.84 -2.92
CA GLY A 9 -6.15 2.67 -4.23
C GLY A 9 -7.65 2.94 -4.23
N LYS A 10 -8.31 2.85 -5.39
CA LYS A 10 -9.78 2.97 -5.48
C LYS A 10 -10.43 1.72 -4.86
N LEU A 11 -11.25 1.87 -3.82
CA LEU A 11 -11.87 0.73 -3.12
C LEU A 11 -13.37 0.88 -2.98
N PRO A 12 -14.11 -0.08 -3.57
CA PRO A 12 -14.86 -1.00 -2.71
C PRO A 12 -14.58 -2.51 -2.94
N GLY A 13 -13.95 -2.93 -4.05
CA GLY A 13 -13.84 -4.36 -4.41
C GLY A 13 -12.46 -5.01 -4.24
N ILE A 14 -11.39 -4.21 -4.16
CA ILE A 14 -10.02 -4.73 -4.26
C ILE A 14 -9.44 -5.18 -2.90
N VAL A 15 -9.77 -4.55 -1.77
CA VAL A 15 -9.16 -4.92 -0.48
C VAL A 15 -9.66 -6.26 0.03
N GLY A 16 -10.92 -6.64 -0.23
CA GLY A 16 -11.41 -7.99 0.10
C GLY A 16 -10.65 -9.06 -0.70
N HIS A 17 -10.74 -9.01 -2.03
CA HIS A 17 -10.08 -9.99 -2.89
C HIS A 17 -8.55 -10.00 -2.78
N LEU A 18 -7.92 -8.83 -2.64
CA LEU A 18 -6.47 -8.73 -2.48
C LEU A 18 -6.01 -9.20 -1.11
N ALA A 19 -6.81 -8.98 -0.05
CA ALA A 19 -6.48 -9.52 1.27
C ALA A 19 -6.55 -11.06 1.27
N ASP A 20 -7.56 -11.65 0.61
CA ASP A 20 -7.68 -13.10 0.46
C ASP A 20 -6.49 -13.68 -0.35
N GLU A 21 -6.13 -13.03 -1.47
CA GLU A 21 -4.98 -13.44 -2.29
C GLU A 21 -3.62 -13.30 -1.60
N LEU A 22 -3.54 -12.54 -0.51
CA LEU A 22 -2.32 -12.24 0.23
C LEU A 22 -2.39 -12.69 1.69
N GLU A 23 -3.37 -13.50 2.06
CA GLU A 23 -3.57 -13.96 3.44
C GLU A 23 -2.41 -14.83 3.93
N ASP A 24 -1.74 -15.53 3.01
CA ASP A 24 -0.55 -16.31 3.26
C ASP A 24 0.63 -15.44 3.74
N LEU A 25 0.71 -14.19 3.26
CA LEU A 25 1.67 -13.22 3.75
C LEU A 25 1.25 -12.84 5.19
N GLN A 26 2.08 -13.15 6.18
CA GLN A 26 1.83 -12.88 7.61
C GLN A 26 1.91 -11.37 7.95
N ILE A 27 1.17 -10.55 7.20
CA ILE A 27 1.11 -9.09 7.20
C ILE A 27 -0.27 -8.66 7.72
N ARG A 28 -0.30 -7.50 8.38
CA ARG A 28 -1.54 -6.78 8.65
C ARG A 28 -1.74 -5.71 7.60
N TRP A 29 -2.84 -5.78 6.88
CA TRP A 29 -3.17 -4.84 5.80
C TRP A 29 -4.03 -3.68 6.33
N LEU A 30 -3.62 -2.46 6.03
CA LEU A 30 -4.44 -1.26 6.15
C LEU A 30 -4.85 -0.80 4.75
N GLY A 31 -6.04 -0.22 4.63
CA GLY A 31 -6.55 0.35 3.39
C GLY A 31 -6.79 1.85 3.52
N ALA A 32 -6.51 2.58 2.45
CA ALA A 32 -6.96 3.95 2.25
C ALA A 32 -7.32 4.21 0.79
N HIS A 33 -8.34 5.02 0.53
CA HIS A 33 -8.78 5.36 -0.82
C HIS A 33 -8.90 6.86 -1.12
N ASP A 34 -8.73 7.70 -0.10
CA ASP A 34 -8.69 9.15 -0.23
C ASP A 34 -7.65 9.77 0.71
N HIS A 35 -7.48 11.09 0.60
CA HIS A 35 -6.55 11.85 1.41
C HIS A 35 -6.82 11.73 2.91
N GLY A 36 -8.09 11.83 3.33
CA GLY A 36 -8.45 11.80 4.76
C GLY A 36 -8.14 10.45 5.40
N GLU A 37 -8.40 9.36 4.69
CA GLU A 37 -8.05 8.02 5.14
C GLU A 37 -6.54 7.81 5.18
N VAL A 38 -5.79 8.28 4.18
CA VAL A 38 -4.32 8.19 4.18
C VAL A 38 -3.76 8.87 5.42
N VAL A 39 -4.16 10.12 5.69
CA VAL A 39 -3.73 10.86 6.89
C VAL A 39 -4.07 10.08 8.15
N ARG A 40 -5.33 9.65 8.30
CA ARG A 40 -5.79 8.91 9.48
C ARG A 40 -4.97 7.65 9.72
N GLN A 41 -4.68 6.86 8.69
CA GLN A 41 -3.91 5.62 8.83
C GLN A 41 -2.47 5.91 9.25
N LEU A 42 -1.82 6.91 8.63
CA LEU A 42 -0.43 7.28 8.92
C LEU A 42 -0.26 7.78 10.37
N GLU A 43 -1.22 8.55 10.87
CA GLU A 43 -1.20 9.08 12.24
C GLU A 43 -1.58 8.01 13.28
N SER A 44 -2.48 7.08 12.94
CA SER A 44 -3.00 6.11 13.90
C SER A 44 -2.13 4.87 14.07
N GLU A 45 -1.36 4.48 13.04
CA GLU A 45 -0.55 3.26 13.07
C GLU A 45 0.96 3.58 12.90
N PRO A 46 1.72 3.67 14.01
CA PRO A 46 3.14 3.95 13.94
C PRO A 46 3.95 2.80 13.33
N LYS A 47 3.42 1.56 13.29
CA LYS A 47 4.15 0.37 12.84
C LYS A 47 4.02 0.06 11.35
N ILE A 48 3.50 1.00 10.54
CA ILE A 48 3.51 0.88 9.07
C ILE A 48 4.96 0.73 8.61
N ALA A 49 5.27 -0.40 7.98
CA ALA A 49 6.59 -0.70 7.44
C ALA A 49 6.80 -0.08 6.05
N CYS A 50 5.76 -0.11 5.21
CA CYS A 50 5.77 0.55 3.90
C CYS A 50 4.35 0.90 3.44
N VAL A 51 4.29 1.80 2.47
CA VAL A 51 3.07 2.12 1.71
C VAL A 51 3.18 1.53 0.31
N ILE A 52 2.11 0.90 -0.16
CA ILE A 52 2.01 0.42 -1.53
C ILE A 52 0.80 1.10 -2.19
N MET A 53 1.05 1.84 -3.26
CA MET A 53 0.04 2.61 -3.97
C MET A 53 -0.27 1.97 -5.34
N GLY A 54 -1.54 1.64 -5.54
CA GLY A 54 -2.05 1.10 -6.79
C GLY A 54 -2.18 2.15 -7.91
N ALA A 55 -2.50 1.67 -9.11
CA ALA A 55 -2.59 2.48 -10.33
C ALA A 55 -4.01 2.99 -10.67
N GLY A 56 -4.99 2.70 -9.79
CA GLY A 56 -6.40 3.05 -10.01
C GLY A 56 -6.74 4.52 -9.76
N LEU A 57 -5.89 5.24 -9.02
CA LEU A 57 -6.04 6.67 -8.75
C LEU A 57 -5.52 7.52 -9.92
N ASP A 58 -5.99 8.76 -10.03
CA ASP A 58 -5.45 9.73 -10.99
C ASP A 58 -4.00 10.11 -10.63
N ASP A 59 -3.17 10.45 -11.62
CA ASP A 59 -1.76 10.72 -11.36
C ASP A 59 -1.53 11.99 -10.52
N ASN A 60 -2.41 12.99 -10.61
CA ASN A 60 -2.32 14.16 -9.72
C ASN A 60 -2.62 13.78 -8.28
N ILE A 61 -3.63 12.91 -8.07
CA ILE A 61 -3.96 12.38 -6.74
C ILE A 61 -2.80 11.55 -6.21
N ARG A 62 -2.19 10.69 -7.05
CA ARG A 62 -1.05 9.86 -6.64
C ARG A 62 0.14 10.73 -6.21
N GLY A 63 0.45 11.76 -6.99
CA GLY A 63 1.52 12.72 -6.67
C GLY A 63 1.26 13.48 -5.37
N ASP A 64 0.04 13.98 -5.18
CA ASP A 64 -0.38 14.66 -3.95
C ASP A 64 -0.23 13.76 -2.72
N LEU A 65 -0.76 12.53 -2.79
CA LEU A 65 -0.66 11.57 -1.69
C LEU A 65 0.78 11.18 -1.36
N ILE A 66 1.68 11.10 -2.35
CA ILE A 66 3.12 10.90 -2.09
C ILE A 66 3.67 12.03 -1.22
N GLY A 67 3.35 13.28 -1.56
CA GLY A 67 3.76 14.46 -0.78
C GLY A 67 3.24 14.40 0.65
N VAL A 68 1.97 14.04 0.83
CA VAL A 68 1.33 13.89 2.15
C VAL A 68 2.02 12.80 2.98
N ILE A 69 2.24 11.62 2.40
CA ILE A 69 2.91 10.51 3.10
C ILE A 69 4.31 10.92 3.54
N ALA A 70 5.10 11.50 2.63
CA ALA A 70 6.47 11.92 2.92
C ALA A 70 6.54 13.03 3.99
N ALA A 71 5.55 13.91 4.05
CA ALA A 71 5.47 14.97 5.06
C ALA A 71 5.13 14.43 6.46
N ILE A 72 4.19 13.48 6.56
CA ILE A 72 3.71 12.94 7.84
C ILE A 72 4.64 11.82 8.37
N ARG A 73 5.11 10.95 7.48
CA ARG A 73 5.93 9.77 7.78
C ARG A 73 7.17 9.73 6.88
N PRO A 74 8.16 10.59 7.11
CA PRO A 74 9.39 10.64 6.32
C PRO A 74 10.27 9.38 6.45
N ASP A 75 9.95 8.50 7.41
CA ASP A 75 10.60 7.23 7.66
C ASP A 75 10.05 6.06 6.82
N VAL A 76 8.90 6.23 6.15
CA VAL A 76 8.20 5.14 5.46
C VAL A 76 8.50 5.13 3.97
N THR A 77 8.85 3.97 3.43
CA THR A 77 9.07 3.79 1.98
C THR A 77 7.74 3.71 1.23
N ILE A 78 7.67 4.37 0.07
CA ILE A 78 6.49 4.39 -0.80
C ILE A 78 6.78 3.60 -2.07
N HIS A 79 5.99 2.55 -2.33
CA HIS A 79 6.07 1.72 -3.53
C HIS A 79 4.91 2.01 -4.46
N LEU A 80 5.22 2.44 -5.68
CA LEU A 80 4.23 2.88 -6.65
C LEU A 80 4.05 1.84 -7.76
N LYS A 81 2.85 1.26 -7.90
CA LYS A 81 2.57 0.30 -8.97
C LYS A 81 2.48 1.01 -10.33
N ASP A 82 3.04 0.40 -11.36
CA ASP A 82 2.87 0.87 -12.74
C ASP A 82 1.42 0.66 -13.24
N ARG A 83 1.03 1.46 -14.25
CA ARG A 83 -0.30 1.33 -14.89
C ARG A 83 -0.34 0.23 -15.94
N ALA A 84 0.79 -0.06 -16.59
CA ALA A 84 0.87 -0.99 -17.72
C ALA A 84 0.55 -2.43 -17.33
N SER A 85 0.85 -2.83 -16.09
CA SER A 85 0.52 -4.15 -15.53
C SER A 85 -0.97 -4.34 -15.21
N GLY A 86 -1.80 -3.30 -15.38
CA GLY A 86 -3.24 -3.39 -15.22
C GLY A 86 -3.71 -3.74 -13.79
N PRO A 87 -5.02 -3.98 -13.60
CA PRO A 87 -5.57 -4.31 -12.28
C PRO A 87 -5.05 -5.62 -11.69
N THR A 88 -4.85 -6.65 -12.53
CA THR A 88 -4.36 -7.98 -12.12
C THR A 88 -2.90 -7.96 -11.66
N GLY A 89 -2.15 -6.91 -11.98
CA GLY A 89 -0.76 -6.74 -11.54
C GLY A 89 -0.58 -6.37 -10.07
N MET A 90 -1.65 -6.10 -9.31
CA MET A 90 -1.53 -5.63 -7.91
C MET A 90 -0.98 -6.70 -6.97
N ALA A 91 -1.57 -7.91 -6.91
CA ALA A 91 -1.12 -8.96 -6.02
C ALA A 91 0.35 -9.39 -6.29
N PRO A 92 0.77 -9.62 -7.55
CA PRO A 92 2.17 -9.90 -7.86
C PRO A 92 3.11 -8.77 -7.45
N PHE A 93 2.70 -7.51 -7.61
CA PHE A 93 3.50 -6.36 -7.20
C PHE A 93 3.67 -6.31 -5.68
N VAL A 94 2.58 -6.47 -4.92
CA VAL A 94 2.62 -6.49 -3.45
C VAL A 94 3.51 -7.62 -2.94
N ARG A 95 3.37 -8.83 -3.50
CA ARG A 95 4.22 -9.98 -3.14
C ARG A 95 5.71 -9.68 -3.32
N ARG A 96 6.09 -9.12 -4.47
CA ARG A 96 7.50 -8.75 -4.72
C ARG A 96 8.03 -7.74 -3.71
N VAL A 97 7.23 -6.71 -3.39
CA VAL A 97 7.62 -5.67 -2.43
C VAL A 97 7.76 -6.26 -1.03
N VAL A 98 6.76 -6.99 -0.55
CA VAL A 98 6.74 -7.57 0.80
C VAL A 98 7.80 -8.65 0.96
N GLY A 99 7.95 -9.54 -0.01
CA GLY A 99 8.97 -10.58 -0.01
C GLY A 99 10.37 -9.99 0.15
N ALA A 100 10.72 -9.01 -0.70
CA ALA A 100 12.04 -8.39 -0.70
C ALA A 100 12.30 -7.50 0.55
N MET A 101 11.32 -6.68 0.96
CA MET A 101 11.55 -5.61 1.95
C MET A 101 11.22 -6.01 3.39
N ILE A 102 10.36 -7.01 3.58
CA ILE A 102 9.81 -7.34 4.89
C ILE A 102 10.17 -8.77 5.29
N LEU A 103 10.06 -9.72 4.36
CA LEU A 103 10.31 -11.14 4.63
C LEU A 103 11.76 -11.56 4.36
N ASN A 104 12.56 -10.71 3.69
CA ASN A 104 13.94 -10.99 3.27
C ASN A 104 14.06 -12.26 2.40
N GLU A 105 13.03 -12.54 1.61
CA GLU A 105 13.02 -13.62 0.63
C GLU A 105 13.65 -13.07 -0.66
N VAL A 106 14.91 -13.44 -0.91
CA VAL A 106 15.65 -13.09 -2.14
C VAL A 106 15.80 -14.33 -3.01
#